data_AF-A0AA39QHU4-F1
#
_entry.id   AF-A0AA39QHU4-F1
#
_cell.length_a   1.000
_cell.length_b   1.000
_cell.length_c   1.000
_cell.angle_alpha   90.00
_cell.angle_beta   90.00
_cell.angle_gamma   90.00
#
_symmetry.space_group_name_H-M   'P 1'
#
loop_
_entity.id
_entity.type
_entity.pdbx_description
1 polymer ?
#
loop_
_entity_poly.entity_id
_entity_poly.type
_entity_poly.pdbx_seq_one_letter_code
_entity_poly.pdbx_strand_id
1 'polypeptide(L)'
;RRKTEDCEHRDILHKANTILWATTIHDMSMNMVTMTAPSHGHPPGPILDLAFVKAAVVLNMKPESVRPSSFQGFTALVERNLSEQFKKYISNASPEPIPGLDADVHAKAVFLCFLQHVQFHFSLGKVFVSDYQG
;
A
#
# COMPACT_ATOMS: atom_id res chain seq x y z
N ARG A 1 -27.38 -1.29 9.07
CA ARG A 1 -26.99 -2.53 9.77
C ARG A 1 -25.73 -2.21 10.56
N ARG A 2 -25.76 -2.12 11.90
CA ARG A 2 -24.54 -1.96 12.70
C ARG A 2 -23.70 -3.23 12.51
N LYS A 3 -22.46 -3.12 12.02
CA LYS A 3 -21.51 -4.22 12.07
C LYS A 3 -21.22 -4.50 13.55
N THR A 4 -21.11 -5.77 13.92
CA THR A 4 -20.69 -6.16 15.27
C THR A 4 -19.20 -5.84 15.44
N GLU A 5 -18.75 -5.56 16.66
CA GLU A 5 -17.35 -5.22 16.97
C GLU A 5 -16.36 -6.28 16.44
N ASP A 6 -16.74 -7.56 16.53
CA ASP A 6 -15.96 -8.68 15.97
C ASP A 6 -15.76 -8.60 14.46
N CYS A 7 -16.78 -8.10 13.73
CA CYS A 7 -16.69 -7.94 12.28
C CYS A 7 -15.74 -6.79 11.92
N GLU A 8 -15.78 -5.69 12.66
CA GLU A 8 -14.87 -4.55 12.43
C GLU A 8 -13.42 -4.91 12.76
N HIS A 9 -13.19 -5.62 13.85
CA HIS A 9 -11.87 -6.13 14.22
C HIS A 9 -11.26 -6.98 13.10
N ARG A 10 -12.02 -7.95 12.59
CA ARG A 10 -11.58 -8.82 11.49
C ARG A 10 -11.31 -8.04 10.19
N ASP A 11 -12.17 -7.08 9.85
CA ASP A 11 -12.00 -6.24 8.66
C ASP A 11 -10.70 -5.40 8.74
N ILE A 12 -10.39 -4.84 9.92
CA ILE A 12 -9.15 -4.09 10.13
C ILE A 12 -7.92 -4.99 10.05
N LEU A 13 -7.95 -6.18 10.66
CA LEU A 13 -6.84 -7.13 10.55
C LEU A 13 -6.62 -7.58 9.10
N HIS A 14 -7.70 -7.76 8.32
CA HIS A 14 -7.59 -8.06 6.91
C HIS A 14 -6.88 -6.93 6.15
N LYS A 15 -7.28 -5.68 6.36
CA LYS A 15 -6.62 -4.51 5.75
C LYS A 15 -5.16 -4.37 6.17
N ALA A 16 -4.85 -4.62 7.44
CA ALA A 16 -3.48 -4.61 7.96
C ALA A 16 -2.62 -5.65 7.24
N ASN A 17 -3.14 -6.86 7.03
CA ASN A 17 -2.46 -7.90 6.26
C ASN A 17 -2.28 -7.48 4.79
N THR A 18 -3.28 -6.85 4.17
CA THR A 18 -3.17 -6.35 2.80
C THR A 18 -2.04 -5.34 2.66
N ILE A 19 -1.92 -4.36 3.58
CA ILE A 19 -0.84 -3.37 3.56
C ILE A 19 0.51 -4.03 3.83
N LEU A 20 0.58 -5.00 4.75
CA LEU A 20 1.80 -5.77 5.00
C LEU A 20 2.29 -6.48 3.74
N TRP A 21 1.40 -7.20 3.06
CA TRP A 21 1.72 -7.89 1.80
C TRP A 21 2.09 -6.92 0.69
N ALA A 22 1.34 -5.82 0.53
CA ALA A 22 1.62 -4.81 -0.48
C ALA A 22 2.99 -4.17 -0.27
N THR A 23 3.32 -3.79 0.98
CA THR A 23 4.63 -3.26 1.36
C THR A 23 5.73 -4.26 1.04
N THR A 24 5.56 -5.51 1.46
CA THR A 24 6.57 -6.57 1.25
C THR A 24 6.84 -6.81 -0.24
N ILE A 25 5.78 -6.95 -1.05
CA ILE A 25 5.90 -7.20 -2.49
C ILE A 25 6.55 -5.99 -3.18
N HIS A 26 6.17 -4.78 -2.79
CA HIS A 26 6.75 -3.54 -3.30
C HIS A 26 8.24 -3.45 -2.97
N ASP A 27 8.62 -3.61 -1.72
CA ASP A 27 10.02 -3.52 -1.26
C ASP A 27 10.90 -4.59 -1.91
N MET A 28 10.42 -5.83 -2.01
CA MET A 28 11.12 -6.90 -2.72
C MET A 28 11.38 -6.54 -4.19
N SER A 29 10.38 -5.93 -4.84
CA SER A 29 10.49 -5.54 -6.26
C SER A 29 11.42 -4.34 -6.45
N MET A 30 11.33 -3.35 -5.56
CA MET A 30 12.24 -2.21 -5.53
C MET A 30 13.69 -2.65 -5.32
N ASN A 31 13.94 -3.57 -4.39
CA ASN A 31 15.25 -4.15 -4.15
C ASN A 31 15.76 -4.90 -5.39
N MET A 32 14.91 -5.71 -6.04
CA MET A 32 15.27 -6.42 -7.27
C MET A 32 15.68 -5.44 -8.38
N VAL A 33 14.88 -4.40 -8.62
CA VAL A 33 15.17 -3.37 -9.64
C VAL A 33 16.49 -2.66 -9.32
N THR A 34 16.66 -2.22 -8.07
CA THR A 34 17.85 -1.46 -7.63
C THR A 34 19.13 -2.29 -7.75
N MET A 35 19.07 -3.59 -7.43
CA MET A 35 20.22 -4.49 -7.56
C MET A 35 20.52 -4.89 -9.01
N THR A 36 19.51 -4.94 -9.87
CA THR A 36 19.62 -5.50 -11.23
C THR A 36 19.84 -4.43 -12.30
N ALA A 37 19.30 -3.23 -12.13
CA ALA A 37 19.42 -2.17 -13.13
C ALA A 37 20.87 -1.79 -13.48
N PRO A 38 21.82 -1.71 -12.51
CA PRO A 38 23.21 -1.35 -12.83
C PRO A 38 23.91 -2.31 -13.80
N SER A 39 23.49 -3.58 -13.87
CA SER A 39 24.07 -4.57 -14.78
C SER A 39 23.46 -4.55 -16.19
N HIS A 40 22.41 -3.76 -16.41
CA HIS A 40 21.66 -3.71 -17.68
C HIS A 40 21.85 -2.38 -18.43
N GLY A 41 22.80 -1.54 -18.00
CA GLY A 41 23.10 -0.25 -18.63
C GLY A 41 22.25 0.89 -18.08
N HIS A 42 21.96 1.88 -18.92
CA HIS A 42 21.19 3.06 -18.50
C HIS A 42 19.68 2.77 -18.54
N PRO A 43 18.94 2.93 -17.42
CA PRO A 43 17.51 2.72 -17.42
C PRO A 43 16.80 3.79 -18.27
N PRO A 44 15.64 3.48 -18.87
CA PRO A 44 14.89 4.41 -19.72
C PRO A 44 14.29 5.60 -18.93
N GLY A 45 14.34 5.55 -17.60
CA GLY A 45 13.89 6.61 -16.70
C GLY A 45 14.53 6.45 -15.31
N PRO A 46 14.32 7.42 -14.41
CA PRO A 46 14.86 7.34 -13.05
C PRO A 46 14.25 6.16 -12.29
N ILE A 47 15.09 5.47 -11.51
CA ILE A 47 14.63 4.51 -10.50
C ILE A 47 14.19 5.33 -9.30
N LEU A 48 12.89 5.35 -9.04
CA LEU A 48 12.31 6.20 -8.00
C LEU A 48 12.31 5.47 -6.66
N ASP A 49 12.81 6.12 -5.61
CA ASP A 49 12.74 5.61 -4.23
C ASP A 49 11.33 5.87 -3.64
N LEU A 50 10.40 4.97 -3.95
CA LEU A 50 9.02 5.00 -3.45
C LEU A 50 8.83 3.88 -2.43
N ALA A 51 8.03 4.15 -1.39
CA ALA A 51 7.70 3.17 -0.36
C ALA A 51 6.28 3.38 0.18
N PHE A 52 5.67 2.32 0.72
CA PHE A 52 4.43 2.44 1.45
C PHE A 52 4.65 3.11 2.82
N VAL A 53 3.66 3.87 3.28
CA VAL A 53 3.69 4.45 4.62
C VAL A 53 3.61 3.34 5.68
N LYS A 54 4.24 3.58 6.82
CA LYS A 54 4.11 2.68 7.97
C LYS A 54 2.67 2.73 8.49
N ALA A 55 2.09 1.56 8.69
CA ALA A 55 0.78 1.37 9.28
C ALA A 55 0.88 0.56 10.59
N ALA A 56 -0.06 0.78 11.52
CA ALA A 56 -0.15 0.04 12.77
C ALA A 56 -1.61 -0.25 13.12
N VAL A 57 -1.86 -1.40 13.75
CA VAL A 57 -3.17 -1.73 14.33
C VAL A 57 -3.20 -1.22 15.77
N VAL A 58 -4.19 -0.38 16.07
CA VAL A 58 -4.46 0.13 17.42
C VAL A 58 -5.69 -0.57 17.95
N LEU A 59 -5.56 -1.15 19.14
CA LEU A 59 -6.64 -1.81 19.87
C LEU A 59 -6.93 -0.99 21.13
N ASN A 60 -8.16 -0.48 21.23
CA ASN A 60 -8.66 0.07 22.48
C ASN A 60 -9.48 -1.02 23.17
N MET A 61 -8.81 -1.76 24.05
CA MET A 61 -9.42 -2.85 24.80
C MET A 61 -9.94 -2.36 26.15
N LYS A 62 -11.00 -3.01 26.61
CA LYS A 62 -11.63 -2.69 27.88
C LYS A 62 -10.63 -2.88 29.03
N PRO A 63 -10.40 -1.87 29.89
CA PRO A 63 -9.65 -2.06 31.12
C PRO A 63 -10.41 -3.01 32.06
N GLU A 64 -9.69 -3.87 32.79
CA GLU A 64 -10.29 -4.83 33.73
C GLU A 64 -11.17 -4.15 34.79
N SER A 65 -10.86 -2.91 35.15
CA SER A 65 -11.54 -2.12 36.19
C SER A 65 -12.87 -1.49 35.78
N VAL A 66 -13.26 -1.55 34.49
CA VAL A 66 -14.46 -0.87 33.97
C VAL A 66 -15.63 -1.85 33.85
N ARG A 67 -16.88 -1.39 34.06
CA ARG A 67 -18.07 -2.24 33.83
C ARG A 67 -18.30 -2.45 32.33
N PRO A 68 -18.75 -3.64 31.87
CA PRO A 68 -18.94 -3.92 30.45
C PRO A 68 -19.86 -2.92 29.72
N SER A 69 -20.86 -2.37 30.40
CA SER A 69 -21.87 -1.48 29.81
C SER A 69 -21.40 -0.04 29.58
N SER A 70 -20.20 0.33 30.00
CA SER A 70 -19.70 1.73 29.95
C SER A 70 -18.45 1.91 29.09
N PHE A 71 -17.95 0.85 28.45
CA PHE A 71 -16.76 0.92 27.60
C PHE A 71 -17.09 0.46 26.19
N GLN A 72 -16.81 1.32 25.21
CA GLN A 72 -16.86 0.95 23.80
C GLN A 72 -15.43 0.80 23.30
N GLY A 73 -15.03 -0.45 23.03
CA GLY A 73 -13.74 -0.75 22.44
C GLY A 73 -13.69 -0.35 20.98
N PHE A 74 -12.49 -0.31 20.40
CA PHE A 74 -12.34 -0.22 18.95
C PHE A 74 -11.07 -0.90 18.49
N THR A 75 -11.08 -1.29 17.22
CA THR A 75 -9.90 -1.67 16.47
C THR A 75 -9.76 -0.68 15.31
N ALA A 76 -8.59 -0.07 15.15
CA ALA A 76 -8.32 0.89 14.10
C ALA A 76 -7.00 0.57 13.41
N LEU A 77 -6.93 0.89 12.12
CA LEU A 77 -5.66 0.98 11.40
C LEU A 77 -5.25 2.44 11.36
N VAL A 78 -4.02 2.73 11.79
CA VAL A 78 -3.45 4.08 11.77
C VAL A 78 -2.24 4.10 10.87
N GLU A 79 -2.07 5.18 10.13
CA GLU A 79 -1.00 5.38 9.16
C GLU A 79 -0.30 6.71 9.42
N ARG A 80 0.94 6.85 8.92
CA ARG A 80 1.62 8.15 8.94
C ARG A 80 0.83 9.15 8.08
N ASN A 81 0.50 10.30 8.66
CA ASN A 81 -0.11 11.41 7.92
C ASN A 81 0.91 12.03 6.94
N LEU A 82 0.56 12.07 5.66
CA LEU A 82 1.28 12.77 4.62
C LEU A 82 0.68 14.18 4.51
N SER A 83 1.47 15.22 4.80
CA SER A 83 1.00 16.62 4.78
C SER A 83 0.89 17.22 3.37
N GLU A 84 1.15 16.42 2.34
CA GLU A 84 1.18 16.82 0.94
C GLU A 84 -0.15 16.52 0.22
N GLN A 85 -0.26 16.96 -1.04
CA GLN A 85 -1.42 16.63 -1.86
C GLN A 85 -1.43 15.14 -2.20
N PHE A 86 -2.41 14.42 -1.66
CA PHE A 86 -2.64 13.02 -1.94
C PHE A 86 -3.11 12.83 -3.38
N LYS A 87 -2.34 12.08 -4.19
CA LYS A 87 -2.69 11.78 -5.58
C LYS A 87 -2.80 10.28 -5.79
N LYS A 88 -3.73 9.90 -6.66
CA LYS A 88 -3.86 8.54 -7.13
C LYS A 88 -3.08 8.39 -8.43
N TYR A 89 -2.16 7.43 -8.49
CA TYR A 89 -1.27 7.22 -9.64
C TYR A 89 -1.85 6.18 -10.60
N ILE A 90 -2.35 5.07 -10.06
CA ILE A 90 -2.89 3.92 -10.81
C ILE A 90 -4.18 3.48 -10.12
N SER A 91 -5.19 3.09 -10.90
CA SER A 91 -6.46 2.59 -10.36
C SER A 91 -6.45 1.07 -10.18
N ASN A 92 -7.35 0.54 -9.35
CA ASN A 92 -7.59 -0.91 -9.29
C ASN A 92 -8.33 -1.47 -10.51
N ALA A 93 -8.84 -0.62 -11.41
CA ALA A 93 -9.60 -1.01 -12.60
C ALA A 93 -8.73 -1.15 -13.87
N SER A 94 -7.55 -0.54 -13.89
CA SER A 94 -6.62 -0.55 -15.02
C SER A 94 -5.17 -0.51 -14.53
N PRO A 95 -4.25 -1.29 -15.15
CA PRO A 95 -2.83 -1.25 -14.84
C PRO A 95 -2.10 -0.05 -15.48
N GLU A 96 -2.83 0.96 -15.94
CA GLU A 96 -2.29 2.15 -16.61
C GLU A 96 -2.28 3.37 -15.67
N PRO A 97 -1.40 4.37 -15.93
CA PRO A 97 -1.45 5.65 -15.25
C PRO A 97 -2.83 6.29 -15.36
N ILE A 98 -3.26 6.99 -14.30
CA ILE A 98 -4.48 7.80 -14.37
C ILE A 98 -4.34 8.86 -15.48
N PRO A 99 -5.37 9.08 -16.31
CA PRO A 99 -5.33 10.14 -17.32
C PRO A 99 -5.25 11.54 -16.70
N GLY A 100 -4.48 12.43 -17.33
CA GLY A 100 -4.42 13.84 -16.92
C GLY A 100 -3.50 14.15 -15.74
N LEU A 101 -2.60 13.24 -15.37
CA LEU A 101 -1.57 13.52 -14.36
C LEU A 101 -0.54 14.54 -14.88
N ASP A 102 -0.10 15.43 -14.00
CA ASP A 102 1.04 16.33 -14.25
C ASP A 102 2.29 15.52 -14.61
N ALA A 103 3.21 16.08 -15.39
CA ALA A 103 4.37 15.36 -15.93
C ALA A 103 5.18 14.57 -14.88
N ASP A 104 5.48 15.19 -13.72
CA ASP A 104 6.23 14.54 -12.64
C ASP A 104 5.44 13.39 -11.98
N VAL A 105 4.13 13.57 -11.85
CA VAL A 105 3.23 12.56 -11.26
C VAL A 105 3.00 11.41 -12.25
N HIS A 106 2.93 11.72 -13.54
CA HIS A 106 2.87 10.76 -14.62
C HIS A 106 4.14 9.90 -14.68
N ALA A 107 5.33 10.51 -14.53
CA ALA A 107 6.58 9.75 -14.47
C ALA A 107 6.61 8.75 -13.30
N LYS A 108 6.10 9.16 -12.12
CA LYS A 108 5.89 8.25 -10.97
C LYS A 108 4.94 7.11 -11.33
N ALA A 109 3.80 7.42 -11.95
CA ALA A 109 2.82 6.42 -12.34
C ALA A 109 3.38 5.41 -13.35
N VAL A 110 4.14 5.85 -14.36
CA VAL A 110 4.80 4.95 -15.33
C VAL A 110 5.81 4.03 -14.63
N PHE A 111 6.63 4.56 -13.72
CA PHE A 111 7.56 3.73 -12.95
C PHE A 111 6.81 2.69 -12.10
N LEU A 112 5.68 3.06 -11.49
CA LEU A 112 4.85 2.14 -10.73
C LEU A 112 4.21 1.06 -11.63
N CYS A 113 3.77 1.39 -12.85
CA CYS A 113 3.31 0.39 -13.82
C CYS A 113 4.42 -0.60 -14.18
N PHE A 114 5.65 -0.13 -14.39
CA PHE A 114 6.81 -1.00 -14.57
C PHE A 114 7.01 -1.90 -13.34
N LEU A 115 6.88 -1.36 -12.13
CA LEU A 115 7.01 -2.14 -10.90
C LEU A 115 5.92 -3.21 -10.78
N GLN A 116 4.67 -2.93 -11.17
CA GLN A 116 3.60 -3.94 -11.26
C GLN A 116 3.99 -5.08 -12.19
N HIS A 117 4.63 -4.76 -13.32
CA HIS A 117 5.08 -5.75 -14.29
C HIS A 117 6.20 -6.64 -13.71
N VAL A 118 7.16 -6.04 -13.00
CA VAL A 118 8.21 -6.77 -12.26
C VAL A 118 7.59 -7.71 -11.22
N GLN A 119 6.64 -7.22 -10.41
CA GLN A 119 5.93 -8.00 -9.39
C GLN A 119 5.20 -9.20 -10.01
N PHE A 120 4.50 -8.97 -11.11
CA PHE A 120 3.76 -10.03 -11.79
C PHE A 120 4.70 -11.09 -12.36
N HIS A 121 5.83 -10.70 -12.95
CA HIS A 121 6.83 -11.65 -13.43
C HIS A 121 7.50 -12.43 -12.30
N PHE A 122 7.98 -11.74 -11.27
CA PHE A 122 8.65 -12.34 -10.13
C PHE A 122 7.75 -13.32 -9.37
N SER A 123 6.46 -13.01 -9.29
CA SER A 123 5.46 -13.88 -8.65
C SER A 123 4.93 -14.99 -9.55
N LEU A 124 5.50 -15.21 -10.76
CA LEU A 124 5.02 -16.19 -11.73
C LEU A 124 3.54 -16.00 -12.10
N GLY A 125 3.14 -14.74 -12.25
CA GLY A 125 1.80 -14.32 -12.63
C GLY A 125 0.75 -14.44 -11.53
N LYS A 126 1.16 -14.46 -10.25
CA LYS A 126 0.25 -14.69 -9.12
C LYS A 126 -0.24 -13.42 -8.46
N VAL A 127 0.62 -12.40 -8.34
CA VAL A 127 0.28 -11.19 -7.61
C VAL A 127 1.04 -9.98 -8.13
N PHE A 128 0.37 -8.84 -8.06
CA PHE A 128 0.98 -7.52 -8.16
C PHE A 128 0.17 -6.55 -7.29
N VAL A 129 0.77 -5.43 -6.92
CA VAL A 129 0.14 -4.38 -6.14
C VAL A 129 -0.54 -3.41 -7.10
N SER A 130 -1.78 -3.05 -6.84
CA SER A 130 -2.51 -2.04 -7.61
C SER A 130 -2.94 -0.88 -6.71
N ASP A 131 -3.71 0.06 -7.25
CA ASP A 131 -4.27 1.17 -6.49
C ASP A 131 -3.20 2.06 -5.82
N TYR A 132 -2.06 2.23 -6.49
CA TYR A 132 -0.99 3.09 -5.99
C TYR A 132 -1.47 4.54 -5.84
N GLN A 133 -1.32 5.07 -4.64
CA GLN A 133 -1.75 6.41 -4.23
C GLN A 133 -0.94 6.88 -3.02
N GLY A 134 -0.80 8.19 -2.87
CA GLY A 134 0.04 8.81 -1.85
C GLY A 134 0.28 10.28 -2.11
#